data_AF-A0A445GBG9-F1
#
_entry.id   AF-A0A445GBG9-F1
#
_cell.length_a   1.000
_cell.length_b   1.000
_cell.length_c   1.000
_cell.angle_alpha   90.00
_cell.angle_beta   90.00
_cell.angle_gamma   90.00
#
_symmetry.space_group_name_H-M   'P 1'
#
loop_
_entity.id
_entity.type
_entity.pdbx_description
1 polymer ?
#
loop_
_entity_poly.entity_id
_entity_poly.type
_entity_poly.pdbx_seq_one_letter_code
_entity_poly.pdbx_strand_id
1 'polypeptide(L)'
;MGLGSMRFYSEDVTHMPNIKDPVLYNAFKDLMAVSWSELPDSVISDVKNALSKNTDDKAGKEVVENVFCAAKAIEEFGGILISLKLEFDDSIGMSGEDVKPLPDHIKNALHTIFDRYSTYLNSFGPDESYLRKKVETELGAKMIHLKMRCSGLGAEWGKVTVLGTSGLAGSYVEQRA
;
A
#
# COMPACT_ATOMS: atom_id res chain seq x y z
N MET A 1 -7.36 38.78 -19.74
CA MET A 1 -7.18 37.38 -20.16
C MET A 1 -6.06 36.79 -19.34
N GLY A 2 -6.38 36.01 -18.30
CA GLY A 2 -5.41 35.17 -17.61
C GLY A 2 -6.02 33.78 -17.57
N LEU A 3 -5.44 32.83 -18.33
CA LEU A 3 -5.90 31.46 -18.36
C LEU A 3 -5.81 30.88 -16.95
N GLY A 4 -6.96 30.70 -16.31
CA GLY A 4 -7.08 29.79 -15.18
C GLY A 4 -6.74 28.40 -15.70
N SER A 5 -5.53 27.93 -15.37
CA SER A 5 -5.13 26.55 -15.60
C SER A 5 -6.11 25.67 -14.86
N MET A 6 -7.05 25.10 -15.61
CA MET A 6 -7.94 24.06 -15.15
C MET A 6 -7.05 22.91 -14.72
N ARG A 7 -6.93 22.71 -13.39
CA ARG A 7 -6.25 21.54 -12.85
C ARG A 7 -7.01 20.34 -13.37
N PHE A 8 -6.42 19.62 -14.32
CA PHE A 8 -6.89 18.30 -14.71
C PHE A 8 -6.77 17.43 -13.47
N TYR A 9 -7.89 17.25 -12.76
CA TYR A 9 -8.01 16.15 -11.82
C TYR A 9 -7.88 14.89 -12.66
N SER A 10 -6.87 14.06 -12.37
CA SER A 10 -6.82 12.72 -12.94
C SER A 10 -8.15 12.08 -12.59
N GLU A 11 -8.94 11.75 -13.61
CA GLU A 11 -10.20 11.03 -13.52
C GLU A 11 -9.89 9.55 -13.20
N ASP A 12 -9.09 9.35 -12.17
CA ASP A 12 -8.65 8.06 -11.69
C ASP A 12 -9.68 7.58 -10.67
N VAL A 13 -10.94 7.63 -11.09
CA VAL A 13 -12.09 7.05 -10.37
C VAL A 13 -11.81 5.56 -10.37
N THR A 14 -11.09 5.10 -9.36
CA THR A 14 -10.88 3.67 -9.16
C THR A 14 -12.26 3.06 -9.03
N HIS A 15 -12.65 2.27 -10.03
CA HIS A 15 -13.90 1.54 -9.99
C HIS A 15 -13.88 0.67 -8.74
N MET A 16 -14.66 1.05 -7.72
CA MET A 16 -14.83 0.21 -6.57
C MET A 16 -15.54 -1.07 -7.01
N PRO A 17 -15.16 -2.23 -6.46
CA PRO A 17 -15.79 -3.48 -6.80
C PRO A 17 -17.28 -3.44 -6.41
N ASN A 18 -18.12 -4.01 -7.27
CA ASN A 18 -19.55 -4.07 -7.04
C ASN A 18 -19.90 -5.25 -6.12
N ILE A 19 -19.97 -4.97 -4.81
CA ILE A 19 -20.37 -5.94 -3.78
C ILE A 19 -21.85 -5.71 -3.47
N LYS A 20 -22.66 -6.75 -3.67
CA LYS A 20 -24.13 -6.69 -3.49
C LYS A 20 -24.54 -6.99 -2.06
N ASP A 21 -23.79 -7.87 -1.39
CA ASP A 21 -24.06 -8.24 0.00
C ASP A 21 -23.67 -7.09 0.95
N PRO A 22 -24.62 -6.52 1.72
CA PRO A 22 -24.33 -5.38 2.59
C PRO A 22 -23.31 -5.69 3.70
N VAL A 23 -23.26 -6.94 4.17
CA VAL A 23 -22.33 -7.37 5.22
C VAL A 23 -20.91 -7.44 4.67
N LEU A 24 -20.75 -8.03 3.48
CA LEU A 24 -19.46 -8.05 2.78
C LEU A 24 -19.00 -6.64 2.39
N TYR A 25 -19.93 -5.79 1.93
CA TYR A 25 -19.60 -4.43 1.54
C TYR A 25 -19.14 -3.58 2.74
N ASN A 26 -19.79 -3.72 3.91
CA ASN A 26 -19.34 -3.04 5.11
C ASN A 26 -17.96 -3.53 5.56
N ALA A 27 -17.73 -4.85 5.57
CA ALA A 27 -16.42 -5.42 5.91
C ALA A 27 -15.32 -4.95 4.93
N PHE A 28 -15.62 -4.87 3.64
CA PHE A 28 -14.73 -4.30 2.63
C PHE A 28 -14.39 -2.83 2.95
N LYS A 29 -15.39 -2.00 3.23
CA LYS A 29 -15.17 -0.58 3.53
C LYS A 29 -14.33 -0.39 4.79
N ASP A 30 -14.62 -1.11 5.85
CA ASP A 30 -13.87 -1.02 7.10
C ASP A 30 -12.41 -1.44 6.89
N LEU A 31 -12.19 -2.52 6.14
CA LEU A 31 -10.85 -2.99 5.79
C LEU A 31 -10.08 -2.00 4.91
N MET A 32 -10.73 -1.35 3.95
CA MET A 32 -10.10 -0.35 3.08
C MET A 32 -9.82 0.98 3.83
N ALA A 33 -10.60 1.28 4.87
CA ALA A 33 -10.48 2.49 5.68
C ALA A 33 -9.34 2.44 6.69
N VAL A 34 -9.02 1.26 7.23
CA VAL A 34 -7.92 1.13 8.19
C VAL A 34 -6.56 1.19 7.50
N SER A 35 -5.54 1.59 8.28
CA SER A 35 -4.14 1.43 7.90
C SER A 35 -3.81 -0.06 7.86
N TRP A 36 -3.04 -0.50 6.87
CA TRP A 36 -2.56 -1.88 6.78
C TRP A 36 -1.16 -2.03 7.39
N SER A 37 -0.67 -0.99 8.06
CA SER A 37 0.57 -1.09 8.84
C SER A 37 0.41 -1.96 10.09
N GLU A 38 -0.79 -1.97 10.68
CA GLU A 38 -1.17 -2.79 11.83
C GLU A 38 -2.70 -2.94 11.78
N LEU A 39 -3.17 -4.16 11.49
CA LEU A 39 -4.58 -4.42 11.29
C LEU A 39 -5.28 -4.61 12.65
N PRO A 40 -6.34 -3.82 12.97
CA PRO A 40 -7.05 -4.00 14.23
C PRO A 40 -7.71 -5.38 14.31
N ASP A 41 -7.57 -6.05 15.45
CA ASP A 41 -8.18 -7.36 15.72
C ASP A 41 -9.70 -7.36 15.52
N SER A 42 -10.36 -6.23 15.80
CA SER A 42 -11.80 -6.04 15.55
C SER A 42 -12.12 -6.19 14.05
N VAL A 43 -11.39 -5.48 13.19
CA VAL A 43 -11.60 -5.52 11.73
C VAL A 43 -11.26 -6.90 11.17
N ILE A 44 -10.19 -7.54 11.65
CA ILE A 44 -9.85 -8.91 11.27
C ILE A 44 -10.99 -9.87 11.62
N SER A 45 -11.56 -9.74 12.82
CA SER A 45 -12.64 -10.58 13.30
C SER A 45 -13.93 -10.34 12.50
N ASP A 46 -14.25 -9.08 12.24
CA ASP A 46 -15.45 -8.69 11.49
C ASP A 46 -15.39 -9.16 10.03
N VAL A 47 -14.24 -9.02 9.36
CA VAL A 47 -14.03 -9.53 8.01
C VAL A 47 -14.13 -11.06 7.98
N LYS A 48 -13.49 -11.77 8.91
CA LYS A 48 -13.63 -13.24 9.02
C LYS A 48 -15.07 -13.68 9.27
N ASN A 49 -15.81 -12.95 10.10
CA ASN A 49 -17.21 -13.20 10.38
C ASN A 49 -18.10 -12.91 9.16
N ALA A 50 -17.78 -11.90 8.36
CA ALA A 50 -18.47 -11.62 7.11
C ALA A 50 -18.22 -12.73 6.08
N LEU A 51 -16.98 -13.21 5.97
CA LEU A 51 -16.57 -14.28 5.06
C LEU A 51 -17.09 -15.67 5.46
N SER A 52 -17.36 -15.92 6.75
CA SER A 52 -17.90 -17.20 7.20
C SER A 52 -19.40 -17.36 6.93
N LYS A 53 -20.12 -16.26 6.68
CA LYS A 53 -21.54 -16.29 6.34
C LYS A 53 -21.74 -16.80 4.91
N ASN A 54 -22.83 -17.55 4.73
CA ASN A 54 -23.28 -17.94 3.39
C ASN A 54 -23.91 -16.73 2.71
N THR A 55 -23.46 -16.43 1.50
CA THR A 55 -24.01 -15.37 0.65
C THR A 55 -24.11 -15.88 -0.79
N ASP A 56 -25.10 -15.39 -1.53
CA ASP A 56 -25.24 -15.66 -2.96
C ASP A 56 -24.26 -14.81 -3.79
N ASP A 57 -23.66 -13.77 -3.19
CA ASP A 57 -22.68 -12.89 -3.81
C ASP A 57 -21.26 -13.48 -3.75
N LYS A 58 -21.02 -14.52 -4.55
CA LYS A 58 -19.70 -15.18 -4.63
C LYS A 58 -18.59 -14.25 -5.12
N ALA A 59 -18.90 -13.37 -6.07
CA ALA A 59 -17.94 -12.41 -6.61
C ALA A 59 -17.55 -11.37 -5.56
N GLY A 60 -18.54 -10.83 -4.82
CA GLY A 60 -18.26 -9.93 -3.70
C GLY A 60 -17.43 -10.60 -2.59
N LYS A 61 -17.69 -11.88 -2.31
CA LYS A 61 -16.92 -12.65 -1.33
C LYS A 61 -15.45 -12.81 -1.75
N GLU A 62 -15.20 -13.18 -3.00
CA GLU A 62 -13.85 -13.31 -3.56
C GLU A 62 -13.08 -11.98 -3.49
N VAL A 63 -13.74 -10.87 -3.81
CA VAL A 63 -13.15 -9.53 -3.67
C VAL A 63 -12.70 -9.26 -2.23
N VAL A 64 -13.56 -9.52 -1.24
CA VAL A 64 -13.22 -9.30 0.18
C VAL A 64 -12.09 -10.22 0.63
N GLU A 65 -12.08 -11.48 0.18
CA GLU A 65 -11.00 -12.43 0.46
C GLU A 65 -9.66 -11.94 -0.11
N ASN A 66 -9.63 -11.51 -1.37
CA ASN A 66 -8.43 -11.01 -2.02
C ASN A 66 -7.88 -9.75 -1.32
N VAL A 67 -8.76 -8.80 -0.98
CA VAL A 67 -8.36 -7.58 -0.26
C VAL A 67 -7.84 -7.92 1.14
N PHE A 68 -8.46 -8.86 1.84
CA PHE A 68 -8.01 -9.30 3.15
C PHE A 68 -6.65 -10.03 3.11
N CYS A 69 -6.44 -10.88 2.11
CA CYS A 69 -5.15 -11.51 1.86
C CYS A 69 -4.06 -10.46 1.54
N ALA A 70 -4.37 -9.46 0.71
CA ALA A 70 -3.47 -8.36 0.43
C ALA A 70 -3.14 -7.55 1.68
N ALA A 71 -4.14 -7.19 2.48
CA ALA A 71 -3.93 -6.43 3.72
C ALA A 71 -2.96 -7.12 4.68
N LYS A 72 -3.11 -8.45 4.87
CA LYS A 72 -2.19 -9.24 5.70
C LYS A 72 -0.78 -9.33 5.13
N ALA A 73 -0.67 -9.55 3.82
CA ALA A 73 0.64 -9.59 3.15
C ALA A 73 1.37 -8.26 3.29
N ILE A 74 0.63 -7.14 3.23
CA ILE A 74 1.14 -5.77 3.39
C ILE A 74 1.59 -5.51 4.83
N GLU A 75 0.83 -5.95 5.82
CA GLU A 75 1.19 -5.85 7.23
C GLU A 75 2.51 -6.58 7.52
N GLU A 76 2.62 -7.85 7.09
CA GLU A 76 3.82 -8.66 7.27
C GLU A 76 5.03 -8.07 6.53
N PHE A 77 4.85 -7.73 5.24
CA PHE A 77 5.91 -7.14 4.44
C PHE A 77 6.33 -5.76 5.00
N GLY A 78 5.39 -4.96 5.46
CA GLY A 78 5.63 -3.68 6.12
C GLY A 78 6.47 -3.84 7.40
N GLY A 79 6.23 -4.91 8.17
CA GLY A 79 7.07 -5.29 9.30
C GLY A 79 8.52 -5.58 8.89
N ILE A 80 8.71 -6.36 7.82
CA ILE A 80 10.05 -6.65 7.27
C ILE A 80 10.78 -5.36 6.85
N LEU A 81 10.08 -4.42 6.20
CA LEU A 81 10.66 -3.12 5.81
C LEU A 81 11.15 -2.32 7.03
N ILE A 82 10.38 -2.34 8.13
CA ILE A 82 10.75 -1.66 9.37
C ILE A 82 11.95 -2.34 10.02
N SER A 83 11.95 -3.67 10.11
CA SER A 83 13.09 -4.43 10.65
C SER A 83 14.38 -4.17 9.88
N LEU A 84 14.32 -4.18 8.55
CA LEU A 84 15.49 -3.86 7.72
C LEU A 84 15.96 -2.42 7.93
N LYS A 85 15.03 -1.47 8.07
CA LYS A 85 15.38 -0.08 8.37
C LYS A 85 16.13 0.04 9.71
N LEU A 86 15.68 -0.69 10.75
CA LEU A 86 16.35 -0.67 12.04
C LEU A 86 17.76 -1.27 11.96
N GLU A 87 17.91 -2.43 11.31
CA GLU A 87 19.23 -3.06 11.09
C GLU A 87 20.18 -2.15 10.29
N PHE A 88 19.62 -1.42 9.32
CA PHE A 88 20.33 -0.41 8.57
C PHE A 88 20.83 0.74 9.45
N ASP A 89 19.91 1.34 10.23
CA ASP A 89 20.21 2.48 11.11
C ASP A 89 21.27 2.06 12.18
N ASP A 90 21.25 0.81 12.65
CA ASP A 90 22.25 0.26 13.58
C ASP A 90 23.62 0.03 12.92
N SER A 91 23.65 -0.46 11.67
CA SER A 91 24.89 -0.83 10.98
C SER A 91 25.68 0.39 10.48
N ILE A 92 24.97 1.42 10.02
CA ILE A 92 25.53 2.53 9.26
C ILE A 92 25.43 3.86 10.03
N GLY A 93 24.59 3.91 11.08
CA GLY A 93 24.31 5.09 11.86
C GLY A 93 23.12 5.88 11.32
N MET A 94 22.42 6.60 12.22
CA MET A 94 21.34 7.50 11.82
C MET A 94 21.91 8.73 11.10
N SER A 95 21.61 8.88 9.80
CA SER A 95 21.71 10.12 8.99
C SER A 95 22.73 11.19 9.43
N GLY A 96 23.79 11.45 8.65
CA GLY A 96 24.71 12.56 8.93
C GLY A 96 25.93 12.60 8.02
N GLU A 97 26.98 13.33 8.42
CA GLU A 97 28.25 13.42 7.68
C GLU A 97 29.12 12.14 7.79
N ASP A 98 28.78 11.22 8.71
CA ASP A 98 29.54 10.00 9.03
C ASP A 98 28.81 8.69 8.65
N VAL A 99 28.03 8.72 7.57
CA VAL A 99 27.32 7.53 7.04
C VAL A 99 28.35 6.57 6.43
N LYS A 100 28.52 5.40 7.03
CA LYS A 100 29.37 4.34 6.48
C LYS A 100 28.84 3.85 5.12
N PRO A 101 29.71 3.43 4.19
CA PRO A 101 29.25 2.84 2.94
C PRO A 101 28.39 1.61 3.22
N LEU A 102 27.29 1.45 2.47
CA LEU A 102 26.42 0.29 2.60
C LEU A 102 27.22 -1.01 2.43
N PRO A 103 27.12 -1.95 3.39
CA PRO A 103 27.56 -3.32 3.18
C PRO A 103 26.80 -3.97 2.02
N ASP A 104 27.47 -4.84 1.26
CA ASP A 104 26.87 -5.43 0.05
C ASP A 104 25.67 -6.34 0.33
N HIS A 105 25.63 -6.99 1.50
CA HIS A 105 24.47 -7.79 1.90
C HIS A 105 23.20 -6.92 2.09
N ILE A 106 23.35 -5.70 2.61
CA ILE A 106 22.25 -4.74 2.77
C ILE A 106 21.80 -4.22 1.40
N LYS A 107 22.73 -3.93 0.48
CA LYS A 107 22.38 -3.55 -0.91
C LYS A 107 21.55 -4.64 -1.59
N ASN A 108 21.99 -5.89 -1.48
CA ASN A 108 21.29 -7.03 -2.07
C ASN A 108 19.89 -7.24 -1.47
N ALA A 109 19.75 -7.05 -0.15
CA ALA A 109 18.46 -7.10 0.53
C ALA A 109 17.52 -5.99 0.02
N LEU A 110 18.02 -4.76 -0.14
CA LEU A 110 17.26 -3.63 -0.66
C LEU A 110 16.80 -3.86 -2.11
N HIS A 111 17.67 -4.36 -2.99
CA HIS A 111 17.27 -4.76 -4.35
C HIS A 111 16.20 -5.84 -4.33
N THR A 112 16.36 -6.88 -3.51
CA THR A 112 15.38 -7.97 -3.37
C THR A 112 14.01 -7.45 -2.93
N ILE A 113 13.98 -6.52 -1.98
CA ILE A 113 12.74 -5.88 -1.51
C ILE A 113 12.10 -5.04 -2.60
N PHE A 114 12.89 -4.23 -3.31
CA PHE A 114 12.39 -3.41 -4.40
C PHE A 114 11.79 -4.26 -5.53
N ASP A 115 12.45 -5.37 -5.88
CA ASP A 115 11.97 -6.31 -6.88
C ASP A 115 10.67 -6.99 -6.44
N ARG A 116 10.58 -7.43 -5.18
CA ARG A 116 9.35 -8.04 -4.62
C ARG A 116 8.20 -7.04 -4.60
N TYR A 117 8.44 -5.81 -4.14
CA TYR A 117 7.46 -4.73 -4.15
C TYR A 117 6.96 -4.42 -5.56
N SER A 118 7.89 -4.26 -6.51
CA SER A 118 7.57 -3.99 -7.92
C SER A 118 6.80 -5.13 -8.57
N THR A 119 7.22 -6.37 -8.32
CA THR A 119 6.54 -7.58 -8.83
C THR A 119 5.11 -7.65 -8.31
N TYR A 120 4.90 -7.39 -7.02
CA TYR A 120 3.57 -7.41 -6.42
C TYR A 120 2.68 -6.27 -6.94
N LEU A 121 3.21 -5.05 -7.09
CA LEU A 121 2.44 -3.95 -7.71
C LEU A 121 2.06 -4.23 -9.16
N ASN A 122 2.91 -4.95 -9.89
CA ASN A 122 2.66 -5.31 -11.29
C ASN A 122 1.77 -6.55 -11.45
N SER A 123 1.49 -7.30 -10.38
CA SER A 123 0.61 -8.47 -10.46
C SER A 123 -0.88 -8.11 -10.48
N PHE A 124 -1.24 -6.89 -10.06
CA PHE A 124 -2.63 -6.44 -10.05
C PHE A 124 -3.18 -6.22 -11.46
N GLY A 125 -4.37 -6.75 -11.70
CA GLY A 125 -5.09 -6.56 -12.96
C GLY A 125 -5.60 -5.12 -13.14
N PRO A 126 -6.11 -4.78 -14.34
CA PRO A 126 -6.69 -3.47 -14.62
C PRO A 126 -7.91 -3.16 -13.73
N ASP A 127 -8.69 -4.18 -13.38
CA ASP A 127 -9.89 -4.05 -12.53
C ASP A 127 -9.56 -3.91 -11.03
N GLU A 128 -8.31 -4.16 -10.64
CA GLU A 128 -7.84 -4.10 -9.25
C GLU A 128 -7.07 -2.81 -8.95
N SER A 129 -7.26 -1.78 -9.78
CA SER A 129 -6.60 -0.48 -9.62
C SER A 129 -6.81 0.14 -8.22
N TYR A 130 -7.98 -0.06 -7.61
CA TYR A 130 -8.27 0.38 -6.24
C TYR A 130 -7.33 -0.28 -5.22
N LEU A 131 -7.09 -1.58 -5.37
CA LEU A 131 -6.26 -2.39 -4.49
C LEU A 131 -4.79 -2.05 -4.69
N ARG A 132 -4.36 -1.94 -5.95
CA ARG A 132 -3.00 -1.51 -6.31
C ARG A 132 -2.67 -0.15 -5.70
N LYS A 133 -3.56 0.85 -5.79
CA LYS A 133 -3.34 2.17 -5.19
C LYS A 133 -3.27 2.13 -3.67
N LYS A 134 -4.11 1.30 -3.02
CA LYS A 134 -4.05 1.11 -1.57
C LYS A 134 -2.71 0.52 -1.15
N VAL A 135 -2.25 -0.54 -1.82
CA VAL A 135 -0.93 -1.16 -1.61
C VAL A 135 0.21 -0.15 -1.81
N GLU A 136 0.16 0.59 -2.91
CA GLU A 136 1.17 1.62 -3.23
C GLU A 136 1.21 2.70 -2.14
N THR A 137 0.07 3.11 -1.60
CA THR A 137 -0.02 4.10 -0.53
C THR A 137 0.55 3.58 0.79
N GLU A 138 0.16 2.37 1.21
CA GLU A 138 0.56 1.78 2.50
C GLU A 138 2.06 1.44 2.54
N LEU A 139 2.59 0.85 1.47
CA LEU A 139 4.02 0.51 1.39
C LEU A 139 4.88 1.68 0.92
N GLY A 140 4.34 2.59 0.12
CA GLY A 140 5.10 3.71 -0.46
C GLY A 140 5.75 4.58 0.61
N ALA A 141 5.03 4.87 1.70
CA ALA A 141 5.59 5.61 2.83
C ALA A 141 6.81 4.91 3.45
N LYS A 142 6.74 3.59 3.66
CA LYS A 142 7.84 2.78 4.21
C LYS A 142 9.02 2.68 3.24
N MET A 143 8.72 2.52 1.96
CA MET A 143 9.73 2.51 0.88
C MET A 143 10.46 3.85 0.74
N ILE A 144 9.78 4.98 0.96
CA ILE A 144 10.42 6.31 0.96
C ILE A 144 11.43 6.43 2.12
N HIS A 145 11.10 5.92 3.30
CA HIS A 145 12.04 5.90 4.42
C HIS A 145 13.32 5.11 4.11
N LEU A 146 13.19 3.98 3.39
CA LEU A 146 14.35 3.23 2.90
C LEU A 146 15.09 3.99 1.80
N LYS A 147 14.38 4.58 0.82
CA LYS A 147 14.97 5.37 -0.27
C LYS A 147 15.86 6.50 0.23
N MET A 148 15.43 7.24 1.26
CA MET A 148 16.22 8.32 1.85
C MET A 148 17.58 7.85 2.42
N ARG A 149 17.76 6.55 2.60
CA ARG A 149 18.98 5.90 3.09
C ARG A 149 19.81 5.24 1.99
N CYS A 150 19.31 5.21 0.76
CA CYS A 150 19.88 4.48 -0.38
C CYS A 150 20.72 5.38 -1.31
N SER A 151 21.45 6.38 -0.78
CA SER A 151 22.29 7.23 -1.62
C SER A 151 23.32 6.38 -2.40
N GLY A 152 23.21 6.36 -3.73
CA GLY A 152 24.10 5.60 -4.62
C GLY A 152 23.62 4.20 -5.05
N LEU A 153 22.42 3.76 -4.68
CA LEU A 153 21.87 2.42 -5.01
C LEU A 153 21.17 2.32 -6.38
N GLY A 154 21.21 3.35 -7.22
CA GLY A 154 20.67 3.34 -8.59
C GLY A 154 19.49 4.28 -8.83
N ALA A 155 19.24 4.65 -10.09
CA ALA A 155 18.20 5.60 -10.48
C ALA A 155 16.77 5.01 -10.36
N GLU A 156 16.64 3.69 -10.31
CA GLU A 156 15.38 2.96 -10.12
C GLU A 156 14.71 3.27 -8.78
N TRP A 157 15.47 3.54 -7.72
CA TRP A 157 14.95 4.04 -6.44
C TRP A 157 14.31 5.42 -6.59
N GLY A 158 14.69 6.18 -7.62
CA GLY A 158 14.02 7.40 -8.05
C GLY A 158 12.54 7.19 -8.38
N LYS A 159 12.17 6.00 -8.88
CA LYS A 159 10.79 5.61 -9.23
C LYS A 159 9.91 5.27 -8.03
N VAL A 160 10.48 5.06 -6.84
CA VAL A 160 9.72 5.07 -5.59
C VAL A 160 9.28 6.52 -5.37
N THR A 161 8.11 6.86 -5.90
CA THR A 161 7.55 8.20 -5.90
C THR A 161 6.75 8.47 -4.64
N VAL A 162 6.67 9.75 -4.24
CA VAL A 162 5.77 10.26 -3.19
C VAL A 162 4.32 10.30 -3.70
N LEU A 163 3.89 9.29 -4.47
CA LEU A 163 2.54 9.18 -5.05
C LEU A 163 1.47 8.82 -4.02
N GLY A 164 1.77 8.96 -2.72
CA GLY A 164 0.76 9.00 -1.65
C GLY A 164 0.05 10.36 -1.51
N THR A 165 0.41 11.40 -2.27
CA THR A 165 -0.22 12.73 -2.18
C THR A 165 -1.24 13.04 -3.27
N SER A 166 -1.28 12.26 -4.36
CA SER A 166 -2.36 12.30 -5.35
C SER A 166 -3.58 11.49 -4.88
N GLY A 167 -4.20 12.02 -3.82
CA GLY A 167 -5.61 11.89 -3.47
C GLY A 167 -6.36 10.58 -3.70
N LEU A 168 -6.26 9.62 -2.76
CA LEU A 168 -7.47 8.91 -2.29
C LEU A 168 -8.41 9.87 -1.52
N ALA A 169 -7.89 11.03 -1.11
CA ALA A 169 -8.59 12.06 -0.33
C ALA A 169 -9.80 12.71 -1.03
N GLY A 170 -9.90 12.63 -2.35
CA GLY A 170 -11.08 13.15 -3.07
C GLY A 170 -12.30 12.22 -2.98
N SER A 171 -12.10 10.91 -3.00
CA SER A 171 -13.21 9.95 -3.11
C SER A 171 -13.83 9.53 -1.78
N TYR A 172 -13.08 9.58 -0.66
CA TYR A 172 -13.57 9.03 0.62
C TYR A 172 -14.27 10.05 1.52
N VAL A 173 -13.91 11.33 1.42
CA VAL A 173 -14.54 12.42 2.21
C VAL A 173 -15.92 12.77 1.65
N GLU A 174 -16.13 12.62 0.33
CA GLU A 174 -17.40 12.94 -0.33
C GLU A 174 -18.47 11.84 -0.17
N GLN A 175 -18.10 10.61 0.18
CA GLN A 175 -19.05 9.52 0.48
C GLN A 175 -19.52 9.50 1.94
N ARG A 176 -19.17 10.52 2.72
CA ARG A 176 -19.61 10.70 4.11
C ARG A 176 -20.73 11.75 4.27
N ALA A 177 -21.18 12.35 3.16
CA ALA A 177 -22.28 13.31 3.10
C ALA A 177 -23.61 12.64 2.73
#